data_AF-A0A947NEQ6-F1
#
_entry.id   AF-A0A947NEQ6-F1
#
_cell.length_a   1.000
_cell.length_b   1.000
_cell.length_c   1.000
_cell.angle_alpha   90.00
_cell.angle_beta   90.00
_cell.angle_gamma   90.00
#
_symmetry.space_group_name_H-M   'P 1'
#
loop_
_entity.id
_entity.type
_entity.pdbx_description
1 polymer ?
#
loop_
_entity_poly.entity_id
_entity_poly.type
_entity_poly.pdbx_seq_one_letter_code
_entity_poly.pdbx_strand_id
1 'polypeptide(L)'
;VFRNSEWQSNMFAELSKRGRLHGPSGIDYFIFPRGLIKLPPFAVGRPGWDSWLLYKMKISGVPIIDATESITIIHQNHDYSHSKFGEKKRVAGPEFQQNIKIAGGWSRMLTLREADLVLSGKSLKKPGFPERFFSILAIFYPWRIFLAAKRKFQNLIKYS
;
A
#
# COMPACT_ATOMS: atom_id res chain seq x y z
N VAL A 1 -18.14 9.91 -20.54
CA VAL A 1 -18.08 10.08 -19.07
C VAL A 1 -17.50 11.45 -18.69
N PHE A 2 -16.32 11.85 -19.14
CA PHE A 2 -15.72 13.16 -18.80
C PHE A 2 -16.26 14.40 -19.53
N ARG A 3 -17.29 14.26 -20.38
CA ARG A 3 -17.89 15.39 -21.14
C ARG A 3 -19.03 16.10 -20.39
N ASN A 4 -19.51 15.53 -19.29
CA ASN A 4 -20.52 16.17 -18.45
C ASN A 4 -19.81 17.03 -17.40
N SER A 5 -20.07 18.33 -17.35
CA SER A 5 -19.46 19.27 -16.37
C SER A 5 -19.67 18.87 -14.91
N GLU A 6 -20.68 18.05 -14.61
CA GLU A 6 -21.00 17.58 -13.26
C GLU A 6 -20.34 16.24 -12.89
N TRP A 7 -19.51 15.67 -13.76
CA TRP A 7 -18.92 14.34 -13.55
C TRP A 7 -18.22 14.22 -12.19
N GLN A 8 -17.54 15.28 -11.75
CA GLN A 8 -16.81 15.32 -10.49
C GLN A 8 -17.76 15.28 -9.29
N SER A 9 -18.78 16.14 -9.29
CA SER A 9 -19.80 16.17 -8.23
C SER A 9 -20.54 14.84 -8.12
N ASN A 10 -20.89 14.24 -9.26
CA ASN A 10 -21.53 12.93 -9.30
C ASN A 10 -20.61 11.82 -8.76
N MET A 11 -19.32 11.86 -9.10
CA MET A 11 -18.33 10.91 -8.56
C MET A 11 -18.21 11.02 -7.04
N PHE A 12 -18.16 12.23 -6.47
CA PHE A 12 -18.09 12.41 -5.01
C PHE A 12 -19.40 12.04 -4.31
N ALA A 13 -20.55 12.26 -4.94
CA ALA A 13 -21.85 11.81 -4.44
C ALA A 13 -21.96 10.28 -4.42
N GLU A 14 -21.36 9.58 -5.40
CA GLU A 14 -21.29 8.12 -5.38
C GLU A 14 -20.28 7.62 -4.35
N LEU A 15 -19.14 8.30 -4.20
CA LEU A 15 -18.14 7.98 -3.18
C LEU A 15 -18.74 8.06 -1.77
N SER A 16 -19.54 9.07 -1.46
CA SER A 16 -20.15 9.20 -0.13
C SER A 16 -21.18 8.10 0.17
N LYS A 17 -21.86 7.58 -0.86
CA LYS A 17 -22.87 6.52 -0.71
C LYS A 17 -22.27 5.11 -0.67
N ARG A 18 -21.23 4.86 -1.47
CA ARG A 18 -20.75 3.50 -1.77
C ARG A 18 -19.26 3.29 -1.53
N GLY A 19 -18.52 4.37 -1.30
CA GLY A 19 -17.08 4.34 -1.04
C GLY A 19 -16.76 3.53 0.21
N ARG A 20 -15.69 2.75 0.15
CA ARG A 20 -15.14 2.03 1.29
C ARG A 20 -13.67 2.35 1.38
N LEU A 21 -13.23 2.84 2.54
CA LEU A 21 -11.81 3.07 2.76
C LEU A 21 -11.08 1.72 2.72
N HIS A 22 -10.11 1.60 1.82
CA HIS A 22 -9.31 0.39 1.72
C HIS A 22 -8.40 0.27 2.95
N GLY A 23 -8.07 -0.97 3.34
CA GLY A 23 -7.15 -1.20 4.45
C GLY A 23 -5.74 -0.62 4.17
N PRO A 24 -4.89 -0.48 5.22
CA PRO A 24 -3.59 0.21 5.14
C PRO A 24 -2.56 -0.32 4.15
N SER A 25 -2.82 -1.47 3.52
CA SER A 25 -1.99 -2.04 2.47
C SER A 25 -2.33 -1.51 1.08
N GLY A 26 -3.41 -0.74 0.91
CA GLY A 26 -3.75 -0.07 -0.34
C GLY A 26 -2.98 1.24 -0.43
N ILE A 27 -2.05 1.34 -1.38
CA ILE A 27 -1.16 2.49 -1.55
C ILE A 27 -1.15 2.85 -3.04
N ASP A 28 -1.86 3.93 -3.39
CA ASP A 28 -2.06 4.32 -4.79
C ASP A 28 -1.12 5.43 -5.25
N TYR A 29 -0.69 6.32 -4.34
CA TYR A 29 0.16 7.48 -4.66
C TYR A 29 1.42 7.47 -3.81
N PHE A 30 2.54 7.82 -4.44
CA PHE A 30 3.83 8.00 -3.78
C PHE A 30 4.38 9.37 -4.17
N ILE A 31 4.62 10.22 -3.16
CA ILE A 31 5.14 11.57 -3.36
C ILE A 31 6.44 11.65 -2.57
N PHE A 32 7.55 11.83 -3.28
CA PHE A 32 8.87 11.93 -2.67
C PHE A 32 9.85 12.68 -3.60
N PRO A 33 10.92 13.28 -3.06
CA PRO A 33 11.92 13.97 -3.87
C PRO A 33 12.56 13.08 -4.94
N ARG A 34 12.81 13.65 -6.12
CA ARG A 34 13.51 12.95 -7.20
C ARG A 34 14.87 12.48 -6.72
N GLY A 35 15.21 11.22 -7.02
CA GLY A 35 16.49 10.62 -6.65
C GLY A 35 16.57 10.03 -5.25
N LEU A 36 15.51 10.14 -4.42
CA LEU A 36 15.49 9.57 -3.07
C LEU A 36 15.70 8.05 -3.05
N ILE A 37 15.17 7.35 -4.06
CA ILE A 37 15.25 5.89 -4.14
C ILE A 37 15.60 5.42 -5.55
N LYS A 38 16.48 4.42 -5.60
CA LYS A 38 16.67 3.57 -6.78
C LYS A 38 15.83 2.31 -6.61
N LEU A 39 14.73 2.21 -7.36
CA LEU A 39 13.87 1.03 -7.32
C LEU A 39 14.62 -0.20 -7.89
N PRO A 40 14.57 -1.35 -7.21
CA PRO A 40 14.90 -2.64 -7.80
C PRO A 40 14.04 -2.93 -9.06
N PRO A 41 14.41 -3.93 -9.89
CA PRO A 41 13.69 -4.25 -11.12
C PRO A 41 12.38 -5.00 -10.83
N PHE A 42 11.46 -4.39 -10.09
CA PHE A 42 10.13 -4.93 -9.81
C PHE A 42 9.28 -4.95 -11.08
N ALA A 43 8.45 -5.98 -11.21
CA ALA A 43 7.39 -6.01 -12.19
C ALA A 43 6.34 -4.95 -11.87
N VAL A 44 6.12 -4.04 -12.82
CA VAL A 44 5.15 -2.95 -12.72
C VAL A 44 3.72 -3.50 -12.77
N GLY A 45 2.82 -2.92 -11.97
CA GLY A 45 1.41 -3.35 -11.90
C GLY A 45 1.22 -4.70 -11.21
N ARG A 46 2.19 -5.13 -10.38
CA ARG A 46 2.11 -6.33 -9.54
C ARG A 46 2.38 -5.96 -8.08
N PRO A 47 1.74 -6.62 -7.10
CA PRO A 47 1.94 -6.26 -5.69
C PRO A 47 3.39 -6.49 -5.20
N GLY A 48 3.73 -5.86 -4.08
CA GLY A 48 4.93 -6.15 -3.30
C GLY A 48 6.00 -5.06 -3.36
N TRP A 49 6.10 -4.31 -4.47
CA TRP A 49 7.07 -3.20 -4.57
C TRP A 49 6.64 -2.00 -3.72
N ASP A 50 5.34 -1.75 -3.61
CA ASP A 50 4.68 -0.72 -2.80
C ASP A 50 4.97 -0.89 -1.31
N SER A 51 4.72 -2.10 -0.81
CA SER A 51 4.97 -2.48 0.59
C SER A 51 6.46 -2.51 0.92
N TRP A 52 7.29 -2.93 -0.06
CA TRP A 52 8.74 -2.88 0.06
C TRP A 52 9.26 -1.45 0.10
N LEU A 53 8.65 -0.54 -0.68
CA LEU A 53 9.05 0.87 -0.71
C LEU A 53 8.89 1.49 0.67
N LEU A 54 7.75 1.26 1.34
CA LEU A 54 7.55 1.70 2.73
C LEU A 54 8.60 1.10 3.68
N TYR A 55 8.85 -0.21 3.60
CA TYR A 55 9.92 -0.84 4.36
C TYR A 55 11.27 -0.14 4.15
N LYS A 56 11.64 0.09 2.88
CA LYS A 56 12.92 0.70 2.52
C LYS A 56 13.04 2.13 3.05
N MET A 57 11.98 2.94 2.97
CA MET A 57 11.97 4.29 3.55
C MET A 57 12.18 4.22 5.06
N LYS A 58 11.40 3.38 5.76
CA LYS A 58 11.45 3.29 7.22
C LYS A 58 12.82 2.87 7.74
N ILE A 59 13.43 1.83 7.17
CA ILE A 59 14.78 1.39 7.60
C ILE A 59 15.88 2.38 7.22
N SER A 60 15.62 3.27 6.25
CA SER A 60 16.59 4.28 5.82
C SER A 60 16.40 5.61 6.57
N GLY A 61 15.55 5.63 7.60
CA GLY A 61 15.28 6.83 8.41
C GLY A 61 14.46 7.90 7.68
N VAL A 62 13.88 7.58 6.53
CA VAL A 62 13.00 8.49 5.80
C VAL A 62 11.60 8.38 6.40
N PRO A 63 11.01 9.49 6.92
CA PRO A 63 9.68 9.45 7.51
C PRO A 63 8.61 9.06 6.48
N ILE A 64 7.74 8.14 6.86
CA ILE A 64 6.54 7.80 6.10
C ILE A 64 5.40 8.69 6.59
N ILE A 65 4.77 9.41 5.67
CA ILE A 65 3.61 10.26 5.95
C ILE A 65 2.36 9.62 5.35
N ASP A 66 1.41 9.25 6.20
CA ASP A 66 0.08 8.83 5.78
C ASP A 66 -0.78 10.06 5.49
N ALA A 67 -1.22 10.20 4.24
CA ALA A 67 -2.05 11.32 3.80
C ALA A 67 -3.55 11.00 3.71
N THR A 68 -3.97 9.82 4.17
CA THR A 68 -5.35 9.32 4.05
C THR A 68 -6.40 10.29 4.60
N GLU A 69 -6.09 11.01 5.70
CA GLU A 69 -7.03 11.99 6.28
C GLU A 69 -7.21 13.26 5.43
N SER A 70 -6.22 13.60 4.60
CA SER A 70 -6.17 14.90 3.90
C SER A 70 -6.38 14.79 2.40
N ILE A 71 -6.08 13.63 1.81
CA ILE A 71 -6.14 13.42 0.37
C ILE A 71 -7.08 12.26 0.08
N THR A 72 -8.21 12.57 -0.57
CA THR A 72 -9.14 11.55 -1.04
C THR A 72 -8.65 10.97 -2.37
N ILE A 73 -8.16 9.73 -2.34
CA ILE A 73 -7.83 8.95 -3.54
C ILE A 73 -8.93 7.92 -3.78
N ILE A 74 -9.40 7.84 -5.02
CA ILE A 74 -10.46 6.92 -5.44
C ILE A 74 -9.85 5.84 -6.34
N HIS A 75 -9.70 4.63 -5.80
CA HIS A 75 -9.38 3.45 -6.58
C HIS A 75 -10.68 2.87 -7.15
N GLN A 76 -10.83 2.85 -8.47
CA GLN A 76 -12.01 2.27 -9.12
C GLN A 76 -11.91 0.74 -9.09
N ASN A 77 -12.93 0.08 -8.54
CA ASN A 77 -13.00 -1.37 -8.56
C ASN A 77 -13.06 -1.87 -10.02
N HIS A 78 -12.24 -2.86 -10.33
CA HIS A 78 -12.25 -3.52 -11.63
C HIS A 78 -12.10 -5.03 -11.47
N ASP A 79 -12.81 -5.78 -12.31
CA ASP A 79 -12.90 -7.24 -12.27
C ASP A 79 -11.75 -7.94 -13.06
N TYR A 80 -10.82 -7.15 -13.60
CA TYR A 80 -9.74 -7.62 -14.47
C TYR A 80 -10.21 -8.41 -15.70
N SER A 81 -11.46 -8.24 -16.15
CA SER A 81 -12.05 -8.93 -17.31
C SER A 81 -11.24 -8.73 -18.61
N HIS A 82 -10.52 -7.62 -18.73
CA HIS A 82 -9.62 -7.35 -19.86
C HIS A 82 -8.41 -8.30 -19.94
N SER A 83 -8.11 -9.04 -18.87
CA SER A 83 -6.97 -9.95 -18.78
C SER A 83 -7.39 -11.37 -19.13
N LYS A 84 -6.62 -12.04 -20.00
CA LYS A 84 -6.77 -13.48 -20.30
C LYS A 84 -6.54 -14.37 -19.06
N PHE A 85 -5.96 -13.81 -18.01
CA PHE A 85 -5.76 -14.43 -16.71
C PHE A 85 -6.67 -13.73 -15.70
N GLY A 86 -7.55 -14.48 -15.02
CA GLY A 86 -8.42 -13.92 -13.99
C GLY A 86 -7.64 -13.26 -12.84
N GLU A 87 -8.33 -12.44 -12.04
CA GLU A 87 -7.76 -11.62 -10.96
C GLU A 87 -6.72 -12.37 -10.10
N LYS A 88 -7.09 -13.54 -9.57
CA LYS A 88 -6.20 -14.35 -8.71
C LYS A 88 -4.83 -14.62 -9.36
N LYS A 89 -4.81 -15.00 -10.64
CA LYS A 89 -3.55 -15.31 -11.36
C LYS A 89 -2.71 -14.07 -11.64
N ARG A 90 -3.35 -12.90 -11.81
CA ARG A 90 -2.63 -11.65 -12.04
C ARG A 90 -2.01 -11.10 -10.76
N VAL A 91 -2.76 -11.13 -9.66
CA VAL A 91 -2.34 -10.55 -8.38
C VAL A 91 -1.36 -11.48 -7.64
N ALA A 92 -1.47 -12.80 -7.80
CA ALA A 92 -0.62 -13.79 -7.14
C ALA A 92 0.23 -14.65 -8.11
N GLY A 93 0.43 -14.19 -9.35
CA GLY A 93 1.17 -14.90 -10.39
C GLY A 93 2.70 -14.90 -10.22
N PRO A 94 3.45 -15.43 -11.22
CA PRO A 94 4.91 -15.52 -11.16
C PRO A 94 5.61 -14.18 -10.92
N GLU A 95 5.11 -13.10 -11.53
CA GLU A 95 5.67 -11.76 -11.36
C GLU A 95 5.49 -11.22 -9.93
N PHE A 96 4.37 -11.55 -9.28
CA PHE A 96 4.18 -11.25 -7.87
C PHE A 96 5.19 -12.01 -7.01
N GLN A 97 5.37 -13.31 -7.24
CA GLN A 97 6.37 -14.10 -6.50
C GLN A 97 7.79 -13.57 -6.72
N GLN A 98 8.10 -13.15 -7.95
CA GLN A 98 9.37 -12.51 -8.29
C GLN A 98 9.53 -11.17 -7.54
N ASN A 99 8.49 -10.35 -7.45
CA ASN A 99 8.52 -9.13 -6.64
C ASN A 99 8.80 -9.44 -5.16
N ILE A 100 8.14 -10.45 -4.57
CA ILE A 100 8.43 -10.88 -3.19
C ILE A 100 9.90 -11.30 -3.04
N LYS A 101 10.46 -12.03 -4.02
CA LYS A 101 11.86 -12.45 -4.01
C LYS A 101 12.81 -11.25 -4.10
N ILE A 102 12.58 -10.33 -5.03
CA ILE A 102 13.38 -9.10 -5.21
C ILE A 102 13.32 -8.23 -3.95
N ALA A 103 12.16 -8.14 -3.30
CA ALA A 103 11.99 -7.42 -2.05
C ALA A 103 12.82 -8.01 -0.90
N GLY A 104 13.31 -9.24 -1.03
CA GLY A 104 13.99 -9.99 0.03
C GLY A 104 13.02 -10.68 0.99
N GLY A 105 11.82 -11.01 0.50
CA GLY A 105 10.80 -11.77 1.23
C GLY A 105 9.80 -10.91 2.01
N TRP A 106 8.86 -11.62 2.65
CA TRP A 106 7.70 -11.05 3.35
C TRP A 106 8.04 -10.24 4.62
N SER A 107 9.26 -10.40 5.15
CA SER A 107 9.76 -9.64 6.32
C SER A 107 10.19 -8.22 5.97
N ARG A 108 10.12 -7.85 4.68
CA ARG A 108 10.48 -6.53 4.15
C ARG A 108 9.27 -5.84 3.53
N MET A 109 8.09 -6.13 4.05
CA MET A 109 6.81 -5.56 3.62
C MET A 109 6.19 -4.78 4.77
N LEU A 110 6.01 -3.47 4.59
CA LEU A 110 5.28 -2.62 5.52
C LEU A 110 4.03 -2.02 4.86
N THR A 111 3.16 -1.43 5.67
CA THR A 111 1.90 -0.81 5.30
C THR A 111 1.80 0.58 5.90
N LEU A 112 0.71 1.31 5.63
CA LEU A 112 0.47 2.61 6.27
C LEU A 112 0.27 2.51 7.80
N ARG A 113 0.06 1.31 8.36
CA ARG A 113 0.08 1.12 9.83
C ARG A 113 1.43 1.49 10.44
N GLU A 114 2.49 1.41 9.65
CA GLU A 114 3.84 1.78 10.04
C GLU A 114 4.20 3.21 9.61
N ALA A 115 3.23 4.08 9.33
CA ALA A 115 3.50 5.50 9.14
C ALA A 115 4.15 6.12 10.40
N ASP A 116 5.00 7.11 10.18
CA ASP A 116 5.66 7.87 11.26
C ASP A 116 4.85 9.14 11.59
N LEU A 117 4.15 9.67 10.58
CA LEU A 117 3.34 10.88 10.65
C LEU A 117 2.04 10.69 9.88
N VAL A 118 1.02 11.46 10.25
CA VAL A 118 -0.25 11.60 9.53
C VAL A 118 -0.38 13.05 9.11
N LEU A 119 -0.67 13.29 7.84
CA LEU A 119 -1.05 14.60 7.32
C LEU A 119 -2.53 14.84 7.60
N SER A 120 -2.83 15.85 8.40
CA SER A 120 -4.19 16.25 8.78
C SER A 120 -4.39 17.73 8.44
N GLY A 121 -5.09 17.99 7.33
CA GLY A 121 -5.18 19.32 6.73
C GLY A 121 -3.80 19.83 6.31
N LYS A 122 -3.35 20.94 6.92
CA LYS A 122 -2.04 21.55 6.66
C LYS A 122 -0.97 21.17 7.69
N SER A 123 -1.29 20.26 8.61
CA SER A 123 -0.45 19.93 9.77
C SER A 123 0.01 18.47 9.74
N LEU A 124 1.20 18.22 10.26
CA LEU A 124 1.70 16.87 10.51
C LEU A 124 1.51 16.51 11.98
N LYS A 125 0.86 15.38 12.25
CA LYS A 125 0.69 14.82 13.59
C LYS A 125 1.34 13.45 13.69
N LYS A 126 1.72 13.04 14.90
CA LYS A 126 2.13 11.65 15.14
C LYS A 126 0.90 10.75 15.15
N PRO A 127 0.99 9.52 14.63
CA PRO A 127 -0.05 8.52 14.81
C PRO A 127 -0.34 8.28 16.29
N GLY A 128 -1.59 7.92 16.59
CA GLY A 128 -2.02 7.55 17.93
C GLY A 128 -1.45 6.21 18.39
N PHE A 129 -1.86 5.81 19.59
CA PHE A 129 -1.74 4.43 20.03
C PHE A 129 -2.95 3.64 19.49
N PRO A 130 -2.77 2.41 18.97
CA PRO A 130 -1.55 1.59 19.02
C PRO A 130 -0.62 1.69 17.79
N GLU A 131 -0.95 2.47 16.78
CA GLU A 131 -0.21 2.56 15.51
C GLU A 131 1.26 2.90 15.74
N ARG A 132 1.54 3.89 16.58
CA ARG A 132 2.91 4.30 16.89
C ARG A 132 3.75 3.17 17.51
N PHE A 133 3.13 2.35 18.37
CA PHE A 133 3.82 1.22 18.99
C PHE A 133 4.18 0.15 17.96
N PHE A 134 3.23 -0.24 17.10
CA PHE A 134 3.47 -1.20 16.05
C PHE A 134 4.46 -0.69 14.99
N SER A 135 4.42 0.60 14.69
CA SER A 135 5.35 1.30 13.80
C SER A 135 6.80 1.17 14.29
N ILE A 136 7.06 1.34 15.60
CA ILE A 136 8.38 1.13 16.19
C ILE A 136 8.75 -0.36 16.18
N LEU A 137 7.83 -1.22 16.60
CA LEU A 137 8.05 -2.66 16.66
C LEU A 137 8.36 -3.26 15.28
N ALA A 138 7.84 -2.67 14.21
CA ALA A 138 8.12 -3.05 12.83
C ALA A 138 9.59 -2.85 12.41
N ILE A 139 10.41 -2.11 13.16
CA ILE A 139 11.85 -2.02 12.93
C ILE A 139 12.56 -3.30 13.44
N PHE A 140 12.05 -3.88 14.52
CA PHE A 140 12.64 -5.04 15.17
C PHE A 140 12.54 -6.30 14.28
N TYR A 141 13.69 -6.89 13.94
CA TYR A 141 13.74 -7.98 12.97
C TYR A 141 12.94 -9.23 13.36
N PRO A 142 12.99 -9.74 14.60
CA PRO A 142 12.15 -10.88 15.00
C PRO A 142 10.65 -10.62 14.82
N TRP A 143 10.18 -9.40 15.12
CA TRP A 143 8.80 -9.02 14.87
C TRP A 143 8.45 -9.05 13.39
N ARG A 144 9.35 -8.58 12.52
CA ARG A 144 9.15 -8.66 11.07
C ARG A 144 9.08 -10.11 10.57
N ILE A 145 9.78 -11.05 11.20
CA ILE A 145 9.67 -12.48 10.88
C ILE A 145 8.31 -13.03 11.29
N PHE A 146 7.81 -12.68 12.47
CA PHE A 146 6.45 -13.04 12.88
C PHE A 146 5.40 -12.49 11.90
N LEU A 147 5.50 -11.20 11.55
CA LEU A 147 4.61 -10.59 10.55
C LEU A 147 4.73 -11.26 9.17
N ALA A 148 5.95 -11.66 8.77
CA ALA A 148 6.18 -12.37 7.52
C ALA A 148 5.44 -13.72 7.49
N ALA A 149 5.51 -14.50 8.58
CA ALA A 149 4.80 -15.76 8.71
C ALA A 149 3.28 -15.55 8.63
N LYS A 150 2.75 -14.56 9.37
CA LYS A 150 1.33 -14.18 9.32
C LYS A 150 0.88 -13.81 7.90
N ARG A 151 1.63 -12.96 7.20
CA ARG A 151 1.31 -12.53 5.83
C ARG A 151 1.35 -13.68 4.84
N LYS A 152 2.36 -14.56 4.95
CA LYS A 152 2.46 -15.75 4.11
C LYS A 152 1.25 -16.65 4.30
N PHE A 153 0.82 -16.87 5.55
CA PHE A 153 -0.38 -17.65 5.85
C PHE A 153 -1.66 -17.00 5.31
N GLN A 154 -1.86 -15.69 5.51
CA GLN A 154 -3.00 -14.96 4.95
C GLN A 154 -3.04 -15.02 3.42
N ASN A 155 -1.88 -14.92 2.77
CA ASN A 155 -1.77 -15.04 1.32
C ASN A 155 -2.14 -16.44 0.83
N LEU A 156 -1.71 -17.50 1.55
CA LEU A 156 -2.08 -18.87 1.23
C LEU A 156 -3.60 -19.07 1.30
N ILE A 157 -4.26 -18.59 2.35
CA ILE A 157 -5.73 -18.69 2.48
C ILE A 157 -6.45 -17.90 1.38
N LYS A 158 -5.97 -16.70 1.05
CA LYS A 158 -6.64 -15.83 0.07
C LYS A 158 -6.58 -16.40 -1.36
N TYR A 159 -5.51 -17.10 -1.69
CA TYR A 159 -5.25 -17.59 -3.05
C TYR A 159 -5.25 -19.11 -3.20
N SER A 160 -5.58 -19.86 -2.13
CA SER A 160 -6.01 -21.25 -2.25
C SER A 160 -7.33 -21.38 -3.02
#